data_AF-A0A849QSD8-F1
#
_entry.id   AF-A0A849QSD8-F1
#
_cell.length_a   1.000
_cell.length_b   1.000
_cell.length_c   1.000
_cell.angle_alpha   90.00
_cell.angle_beta   90.00
_cell.angle_gamma   90.00
#
_symmetry.space_group_name_H-M   'P 1'
#
loop_
_entity.id
_entity.type
_entity.pdbx_description
1 polymer ?
#
loop_
_entity_poly.entity_id
_entity_poly.type
_entity_poly.pdbx_seq_one_letter_code
_entity_poly.pdbx_strand_id
1 'polypeptide(L)'
;QRNSKQQFKQIDERLRSELQSEGPKQRYFELMLDTLEWLKSTPEFYNYYFKEYYVCPTCGASIFDHFHKHDVGDWLIISCEKCDTVIKKFYSPKLV
;
A
#
# COMPACT_ATOMS: atom_id res chain seq x y z
N GLN A 1 9.93 -3.70 -4.95
CA GLN A 1 9.74 -2.78 -3.81
C GLN A 1 9.86 -1.28 -4.17
N ARG A 2 9.95 -0.88 -5.45
CA ARG A 2 10.05 0.54 -5.86
C ARG A 2 8.73 1.33 -5.79
N ASN A 3 7.59 0.71 -6.12
CA ASN A 3 6.30 1.41 -6.22
C ASN A 3 5.70 1.89 -4.89
N SER A 4 5.81 1.13 -3.78
CA SER A 4 5.26 1.56 -2.48
C SER A 4 6.00 2.76 -1.91
N LYS A 5 7.34 2.77 -2.00
CA LYS A 5 8.17 3.92 -1.58
C LYS A 5 7.83 5.18 -2.37
N GLN A 6 7.51 5.04 -3.65
CA GLN A 6 7.14 6.15 -4.53
C GLN A 6 5.73 6.69 -4.20
N GLN A 7 4.78 5.81 -3.88
CA GLN A 7 3.44 6.21 -3.41
C GLN A 7 3.50 6.94 -2.07
N PHE A 8 4.25 6.43 -1.09
CA PHE A 8 4.45 7.12 0.18
C PHE A 8 5.08 8.50 -0.01
N LYS A 9 6.06 8.63 -0.93
CA LYS A 9 6.70 9.91 -1.26
C LYS A 9 5.72 10.90 -1.89
N GLN A 10 4.89 10.47 -2.84
CA GLN A 10 3.89 11.33 -3.48
C GLN A 10 2.81 11.82 -2.49
N ILE A 11 2.37 10.95 -1.56
CA ILE A 11 1.41 11.32 -0.51
C ILE A 11 2.05 12.32 0.46
N ASP A 12 3.30 12.09 0.86
CA ASP A 12 4.08 12.97 1.73
C ASP A 12 4.26 14.37 1.10
N GLU A 13 4.68 14.42 -0.16
CA GLU A 13 4.84 15.67 -0.93
C GLU A 13 3.51 16.43 -1.05
N ARG A 14 2.41 15.72 -1.33
CA ARG A 14 1.08 16.33 -1.41
C ARG A 14 0.63 16.92 -0.07
N LEU A 15 0.80 16.17 1.02
CA LEU A 15 0.42 16.63 2.36
C LEU A 15 1.24 17.85 2.80
N ARG A 16 2.54 17.86 2.51
CA ARG A 16 3.41 19.02 2.78
C ARG A 16 3.03 20.24 1.96
N SER A 17 2.68 20.05 0.69
CA SER A 17 2.20 21.13 -0.18
C SER A 17 0.90 21.74 0.35
N GLU A 18 -0.07 20.91 0.75
CA GLU A 18 -1.32 21.35 1.36
C GLU A 18 -1.09 22.07 2.71
N LEU A 19 -0.08 21.66 3.49
CA LEU A 19 0.31 22.34 4.73
C LEU A 19 0.80 23.77 4.48
N GLN A 20 1.54 24.00 3.38
CA GLN A 20 2.05 25.33 3.05
C GLN A 20 0.95 26.32 2.64
N SER A 21 -0.27 25.81 2.35
CA SER A 21 -1.41 26.65 1.97
C SER A 21 -2.14 27.33 3.14
N GLU A 22 -1.70 27.11 4.40
CA GLU A 22 -2.30 27.63 5.66
C GLU A 22 -3.84 27.64 5.64
N GLY A 23 -4.43 26.48 5.33
CA GLY A 23 -5.87 26.29 5.30
C GLY A 23 -6.46 25.88 6.66
N PRO A 24 -7.81 25.94 6.82
CA PRO A 24 -8.51 25.52 8.04
C PRO A 24 -8.34 24.03 8.38
N LYS A 25 -7.68 23.25 7.51
CA LYS A 25 -7.39 21.82 7.66
C LYS A 25 -5.92 21.54 8.03
N GLN A 26 -5.11 22.55 8.33
CA GLN A 26 -3.69 22.38 8.64
C GLN A 26 -3.44 21.29 9.71
N ARG A 27 -4.12 21.38 10.85
CA ARG A 27 -4.03 20.37 11.93
C ARG A 27 -4.38 18.95 11.48
N TYR A 28 -5.33 18.82 10.56
CA TYR A 28 -5.70 17.52 10.00
C TYR A 28 -4.57 16.94 9.14
N PHE A 29 -3.93 17.76 8.33
CA PHE A 29 -2.80 17.33 7.50
C PHE A 29 -1.54 17.02 8.33
N GLU A 30 -1.28 17.76 9.41
CA GLU A 30 -0.23 17.46 10.38
C GLU A 30 -0.44 16.07 11.00
N LEU A 31 -1.65 15.79 11.50
CA LEU A 31 -2.01 14.48 12.04
C LEU A 31 -1.86 13.35 11.02
N MET A 32 -2.19 13.61 9.74
CA MET A 32 -1.98 12.63 8.67
C MET A 32 -0.49 12.35 8.43
N LEU A 33 0.37 13.38 8.46
CA LEU A 33 1.82 13.21 8.31
C LEU A 33 2.40 12.39 9.46
N ASP A 34 2.05 12.73 10.70
CA ASP A 34 2.50 12.00 11.89
C ASP A 34 2.07 10.52 11.84
N THR A 35 0.82 10.28 11.43
CA THR A 35 0.28 8.92 11.27
C THR A 35 1.04 8.16 10.17
N LEU A 36 1.33 8.80 9.04
CA LEU A 36 2.09 8.17 7.95
C LEU A 36 3.52 7.83 8.38
N GLU A 37 4.17 8.70 9.15
CA GLU A 37 5.52 8.46 9.67
C GLU A 37 5.53 7.33 10.69
N TRP A 38 4.53 7.27 11.56
CA TRP A 38 4.33 6.14 12.47
C TRP A 38 4.07 4.82 11.75
N LEU A 39 3.24 4.82 10.69
CA LEU A 39 3.00 3.63 9.87
C LEU A 39 4.24 3.16 9.11
N LYS A 40 5.08 4.09 8.63
CA LYS A 40 6.37 3.77 7.99
C LYS A 40 7.35 3.11 8.96
N SER A 41 7.31 3.50 10.24
CA SER A 41 8.20 2.98 11.29
C SER A 41 7.68 1.71 11.97
N THR A 42 6.40 1.35 11.76
CA THR A 42 5.76 0.19 12.42
C THR A 42 5.05 -0.73 11.41
N PRO A 43 5.78 -1.38 10.49
CA PRO A 43 5.19 -2.24 9.46
C PRO A 43 4.43 -3.46 10.03
N GLU A 44 4.82 -3.94 11.22
CA GLU A 44 4.17 -5.05 11.91
C GLU A 44 2.74 -4.69 12.33
N PHE A 45 2.52 -3.45 12.78
CA PHE A 45 1.18 -2.98 13.12
C PHE A 45 0.28 -2.94 11.89
N TYR A 46 0.79 -2.43 10.76
CA TYR A 46 0.03 -2.40 9.52
C TYR A 46 -0.40 -3.81 9.12
N ASN A 47 0.53 -4.77 9.11
CA ASN A 47 0.22 -6.15 8.77
C ASN A 47 -0.78 -6.75 9.76
N TYR A 48 -0.59 -6.58 11.06
CA TYR A 48 -1.50 -7.10 12.08
C TYR A 48 -2.91 -6.51 11.99
N TYR A 49 -3.02 -5.19 11.86
CA TYR A 49 -4.29 -4.47 11.81
C TYR A 49 -5.08 -4.82 10.54
N PHE A 50 -4.39 -4.96 9.43
CA PHE A 50 -5.01 -5.22 8.13
C PHE A 50 -5.14 -6.70 7.77
N LYS A 51 -4.58 -7.63 8.57
CA LYS A 51 -4.52 -9.06 8.23
C LYS A 51 -5.87 -9.69 7.89
N GLU A 52 -6.95 -9.24 8.53
CA GLU A 52 -8.31 -9.78 8.37
C GLU A 52 -9.04 -9.16 7.18
N TYR A 53 -8.66 -7.94 6.80
CA TYR A 53 -9.26 -7.22 5.67
C TYR A 53 -8.62 -7.61 4.33
N TYR A 54 -7.39 -8.11 4.38
CA TYR A 54 -6.60 -8.46 3.21
C TYR A 54 -6.37 -9.96 3.18
N VAL A 55 -7.45 -10.68 2.86
CA VAL A 55 -7.48 -12.14 2.73
C VAL A 55 -7.79 -12.57 1.30
N CYS A 56 -7.37 -13.77 0.93
CA CYS A 56 -7.76 -14.40 -0.30
C CYS A 56 -9.28 -14.62 -0.31
N PRO A 57 -10.01 -14.16 -1.35
CA PRO A 57 -11.46 -14.30 -1.41
C PRO A 57 -11.93 -15.75 -1.52
N THR A 58 -11.04 -16.68 -1.90
CA THR A 58 -11.38 -18.09 -2.12
C THR A 58 -11.07 -18.98 -0.93
N CYS A 59 -9.92 -18.82 -0.28
CA CYS A 59 -9.50 -19.70 0.82
C CYS A 59 -9.28 -18.98 2.16
N GLY A 60 -9.49 -17.66 2.23
CA GLY A 60 -9.34 -16.88 3.45
C GLY A 60 -7.90 -16.71 3.94
N ALA A 61 -6.90 -17.18 3.19
CA ALA A 61 -5.50 -17.01 3.56
C ALA A 61 -5.10 -15.52 3.59
N SER A 62 -4.35 -15.10 4.61
CA SER A 62 -3.85 -13.72 4.68
C SER A 62 -2.86 -13.46 3.54
N ILE A 63 -3.06 -12.34 2.84
CA ILE A 63 -2.18 -11.95 1.74
C ILE A 63 -0.87 -11.34 2.23
N PHE A 64 -0.68 -11.16 3.54
CA PHE A 64 0.60 -10.72 4.09
C PHE A 64 1.58 -11.89 4.24
N ASP A 65 1.06 -13.09 4.50
CA ASP A 65 1.85 -14.29 4.77
C ASP A 65 1.91 -15.25 3.58
N HIS A 66 0.86 -15.30 2.75
CA HIS A 66 0.66 -16.36 1.75
C HIS A 66 0.32 -15.83 0.37
N PHE A 67 1.22 -15.06 -0.23
CA PHE A 67 1.02 -14.49 -1.56
C PHE A 67 2.24 -14.64 -2.47
N HIS A 68 1.97 -14.81 -3.75
CA HIS A 68 2.96 -14.69 -4.80
C HIS A 68 2.77 -13.38 -5.56
N LYS A 69 3.90 -12.78 -5.88
CA LYS A 69 3.98 -11.59 -6.71
C LYS A 69 4.71 -11.94 -8.00
N HIS A 70 4.06 -11.76 -9.12
CA HIS A 70 4.64 -12.04 -10.43
C HIS A 70 4.25 -10.99 -11.47
N ASP A 71 5.16 -10.74 -12.40
CA ASP A 71 4.98 -9.79 -13.49
C ASP A 71 4.57 -10.55 -14.77
N VAL A 72 3.48 -10.14 -15.42
CA VAL A 72 2.98 -10.69 -16.69
C VAL A 72 2.80 -9.55 -17.68
N GLY A 73 3.77 -9.37 -18.58
CA GLY A 73 3.82 -8.22 -19.47
C GLY A 73 3.91 -6.90 -18.68
N ASP A 74 2.93 -6.02 -18.89
CA ASP A 74 2.76 -4.75 -18.18
C ASP A 74 1.95 -4.86 -16.88
N TRP A 75 1.60 -6.08 -16.46
CA TRP A 75 0.75 -6.31 -15.30
C TRP A 75 1.55 -6.88 -14.15
N LEU A 76 1.35 -6.28 -12.98
CA LEU A 76 1.76 -6.87 -11.72
C LEU A 76 0.59 -7.62 -11.11
N ILE A 77 0.74 -8.93 -10.91
CA ILE A 77 -0.30 -9.80 -10.37
C ILE A 77 0.11 -10.26 -8.97
N ILE A 78 -0.85 -10.16 -8.04
CA ILE A 78 -0.78 -10.74 -6.71
C ILE A 78 -1.73 -11.94 -6.68
N SER A 79 -1.20 -13.15 -6.50
CA SER A 79 -1.98 -14.38 -6.34
C SER A 79 -1.81 -14.98 -4.96
N CYS A 80 -2.82 -15.74 -4.52
CA CYS A 80 -2.76 -16.53 -3.30
C CYS A 80 -1.80 -17.71 -3.49
N GLU A 81 -0.86 -17.90 -2.58
CA GLU A 81 0.08 -19.03 -2.60
C GLU A 81 -0.62 -20.38 -2.37
N LYS A 82 -1.76 -20.40 -1.65
CA LYS A 82 -2.43 -21.65 -1.27
C LYS A 82 -3.39 -22.20 -2.33
N CYS A 83 -3.92 -21.36 -3.20
CA CYS A 83 -4.97 -21.74 -4.15
C CYS A 83 -4.89 -21.05 -5.51
N ASP A 84 -3.77 -20.38 -5.78
CA ASP A 84 -3.44 -19.67 -7.03
C ASP A 84 -4.43 -18.60 -7.48
N THR A 85 -5.42 -18.29 -6.64
CA THR A 85 -6.43 -17.30 -6.95
C THR A 85 -5.78 -15.93 -7.10
N VAL A 86 -6.06 -15.25 -8.21
CA VAL A 86 -5.60 -13.88 -8.42
C VAL A 86 -6.38 -12.94 -7.51
N ILE A 87 -5.67 -12.27 -6.60
CA ILE A 87 -6.24 -11.38 -5.59
C ILE A 87 -6.31 -9.94 -6.13
N LYS A 88 -5.21 -9.44 -6.71
CA LYS A 88 -5.14 -8.09 -7.28
C LYS A 88 -4.29 -8.06 -8.54
N LYS A 89 -4.67 -7.19 -9.48
CA LYS A 89 -3.91 -6.86 -10.69
C LYS A 89 -3.65 -5.37 -10.70
N PHE A 90 -2.40 -4.98 -10.88
CA PHE A 90 -2.00 -3.59 -11.04
C PHE A 90 -1.41 -3.41 -12.42
N TYR A 91 -1.90 -2.42 -13.16
CA TYR A 91 -1.23 -2.00 -14.38
C TYR A 91 0.07 -1.29 -13.99
N SER A 92 1.19 -1.84 -14.43
CA SER A 92 2.55 -1.38 -14.14
C SER A 92 3.40 -1.47 -15.41
N PRO A 93 3.12 -0.64 -16.42
CA PRO A 93 3.84 -0.68 -17.68
C PRO A 93 5.33 -0.45 -17.43
N LYS A 94 6.17 -1.28 -18.06
CA LYS A 94 7.61 -1.07 -17.99
C LYS A 94 7.93 0.12 -18.89
N LEU A 95 8.38 1.22 -18.29
CA LEU A 95 8.91 2.35 -19.06
C LEU A 95 10.12 1.84 -19.84
N VAL A 96 10.00 1.81 -21.17
CA VAL A 96 11.06 1.51 -22.13
C VAL A 96 11.98 2.73 -22.25
#